data_AF-A0A538GEH3-F1
#
_entry.id   AF-A0A538GEH3-F1
#
_cell.length_a   1.000
_cell.length_b   1.000
_cell.length_c   1.000
_cell.angle_alpha   90.00
_cell.angle_beta   90.00
_cell.angle_gamma   90.00
#
_symmetry.space_group_name_H-M   'P 1'
#
loop_
_entity.id
_entity.type
_entity.pdbx_description
1 polymer ?
#
loop_
_entity_poly.entity_id
_entity_poly.type
_entity_poly.pdbx_seq_one_letter_code
_entity_poly.pdbx_strand_id
1 'polypeptide(L)' 'MRRRRWRARPLDEAEAYARCHGERGSDVKLVRLPPRRPRYRSILRTGEQLRRRFEERLNEREAS' A
#
# COMPACT_ATOMS: atom_id res chain seq x y z
N MET A 1 -8.08 -29.39 -0.85
CA MET A 1 -7.76 -29.37 0.60
C MET A 1 -7.95 -27.96 1.15
N ARG A 2 -8.93 -27.73 2.03
CA ARG A 2 -9.10 -26.43 2.72
C ARG A 2 -8.03 -26.34 3.82
N ARG A 3 -7.11 -25.37 3.75
CA ARG A 3 -6.19 -25.06 4.86
C ARG A 3 -7.05 -24.71 6.08
N ARG A 4 -6.99 -25.55 7.12
CA ARG A 4 -7.59 -25.26 8.42
C ARG A 4 -6.97 -23.95 8.90
N ARG A 5 -7.74 -22.85 8.95
CA ARG A 5 -7.28 -21.63 9.60
C ARG A 5 -7.20 -21.94 11.09
N TRP A 6 -6.00 -22.22 11.57
CA TRP A 6 -5.74 -22.14 12.99
C TRP A 6 -6.08 -20.72 13.39
N ARG A 7 -7.17 -20.54 14.15
CA ARG A 7 -7.44 -19.24 14.78
C ARG A 7 -6.28 -19.02 15.74
N ALA A 8 -5.36 -18.13 15.37
CA ALA A 8 -4.30 -17.72 16.28
C ALA A 8 -4.99 -17.22 17.57
N ARG A 9 -4.40 -17.56 18.73
CA ARG A 9 -4.83 -17.01 20.01
C ARG A 9 -4.94 -15.48 19.88
N PRO A 10 -5.99 -14.84 20.41
CA PRO A 10 -6.03 -13.38 20.46
C PRO A 10 -4.76 -12.87 21.16
N LEU A 11 -4.11 -11.88 20.55
CA LEU A 11 -2.94 -11.22 21.10
C LEU A 11 -3.42 -10.08 21.99
N ASP A 12 -2.75 -9.89 23.12
CA ASP A 12 -2.89 -8.67 23.91
C ASP A 12 -2.22 -7.49 23.18
N GLU A 13 -2.60 -6.26 23.52
CA GLU A 13 -2.08 -5.04 22.90
C GLU A 13 -0.56 -4.96 23.02
N ALA A 14 0.00 -5.30 24.18
CA ALA A 14 1.44 -5.31 24.39
C ALA A 14 2.16 -6.31 23.46
N GLU A 15 1.57 -7.49 23.26
CA GLU A 15 2.13 -8.53 22.38
C GLU A 15 2.05 -8.10 20.91
N ALA A 16 0.94 -7.47 20.51
CA ALA A 16 0.77 -6.92 19.16
C ALA A 16 1.76 -5.78 18.89
N TYR A 17 1.93 -4.87 19.85
CA TYR A 17 2.84 -3.73 19.76
C TYR A 17 4.29 -4.18 19.57
N ALA A 18 4.75 -5.13 20.40
CA ALA A 18 6.10 -5.70 20.31
C ALA A 18 6.36 -6.39 18.97
N ARG A 19 5.37 -7.07 18.38
CA ARG A 19 5.50 -7.71 17.06
C ARG A 19 5.62 -6.71 15.90
N CYS A 20 4.84 -5.64 15.93
CA CYS A 20 4.79 -4.65 14.85
C CYS A 20 5.96 -3.67 14.88
N HIS A 21 6.37 -3.26 16.07
CA HIS A 21 7.33 -2.17 16.25
C HIS A 21 8.66 -2.64 16.84
N GLY A 22 8.74 -3.86 17.36
CA GLY A 22 9.89 -4.35 18.11
C GLY A 22 10.01 -3.69 19.48
N GLU A 23 11.07 -4.04 20.20
CA GLU A 23 11.48 -3.31 21.40
C GLU A 23 12.06 -1.95 20.99
N ARG A 24 11.67 -0.87 21.68
CA ARG A 24 12.24 0.46 21.46
C ARG A 24 13.68 0.47 22.01
N GLY A 25 14.64 0.11 21.17
CA GLY A 25 16.03 0.54 21.37
C GLY A 25 16.16 2.05 21.14
N SER A 26 17.08 2.71 21.86
CA SER A 26 17.49 4.09 21.61
C SER A 26 18.23 4.28 20.28
N ASP A 27 18.47 3.19 19.55
CA ASP A 27 19.34 3.15 18.38
C ASP A 27 18.61 3.56 17.10
N VAL A 28 19.23 4.46 16.34
CA VAL A 28 18.73 4.90 15.03
C VAL A 28 19.21 3.94 13.95
N LYS A 29 18.29 3.32 13.20
CA LYS A 29 18.63 2.47 12.04
C LYS A 29 18.65 3.30 10.76
N LEU A 30 19.81 3.38 10.11
CA LEU A 30 19.92 3.95 8.76
C LEU A 30 19.38 2.95 7.74
N VAL A 31 18.18 3.22 7.20
CA VAL A 31 17.56 2.38 6.16
C VAL A 31 17.79 3.01 4.79
N ARG A 32 18.43 2.28 3.89
CA ARG A 32 18.54 2.69 2.49
C ARG A 32 17.21 2.44 1.79
N LEU A 33 16.44 3.51 1.61
CA LEU A 33 15.18 3.45 0.87
C LEU A 33 15.49 3.11 -0.60
N PRO A 34 14.73 2.20 -1.24
CA PRO A 34 14.83 2.01 -2.68
C PRO A 34 14.57 3.35 -3.40
N PRO A 35 15.13 3.54 -4.61
CA PRO A 35 14.91 4.74 -5.39
C PRO A 35 13.41 5.01 -5.49
N ARG A 36 12.99 6.22 -5.08
CA ARG A 36 11.58 6.61 -5.14
C ARG A 36 11.13 6.43 -6.57
N ARG A 37 10.04 5.66 -6.77
CA ARG A 37 9.44 5.52 -8.10
C ARG A 37 9.31 6.91 -8.72
N PRO A 38 9.69 7.08 -10.00
CA PRO A 38 9.53 8.34 -10.70
C PRO A 38 8.11 8.83 -10.44
N ARG A 39 7.97 10.00 -9.80
CA ARG A 39 6.65 10.61 -9.66
C ARG A 39 6.11 10.76 -11.08
N TYR A 40 4.82 10.50 -11.23
CA TYR A 40 4.02 10.46 -12.46
C TYR A 40 4.10 11.70 -13.38
N ARG A 41 5.16 12.53 -13.35
CA ARG A 41 5.39 13.65 -14.29
C ARG A 41 5.38 13.20 -15.75
N SER A 42 5.74 11.95 -16.06
CA SER A 42 5.61 11.39 -17.40
C SER A 42 4.20 10.92 -17.76
N ILE A 43 3.40 10.48 -16.77
CA ILE A 43 2.05 9.91 -16.95
C ILE A 43 0.96 11.00 -16.88
N LEU A 44 1.20 12.06 -16.11
CA LEU A 44 0.34 13.25 -15.95
C LEU A 44 0.86 14.43 -16.79
N ARG A 45 1.51 14.15 -17.92
CA ARG A 45 2.25 15.16 -18.71
C ARG A 45 1.34 16.30 -19.20
N THR A 46 0.04 16.01 -19.39
CA THR A 46 -1.01 16.98 -19.67
C THR A 46 -2.33 16.58 -18.99
N GLY A 47 -3.01 17.53 -18.36
CA GLY A 47 -4.30 17.29 -17.69
C GLY A 47 -5.39 16.77 -18.65
N GLU A 48 -5.30 17.11 -19.93
CA GLU A 48 -6.25 16.68 -20.95
C GLU A 48 -6.20 15.17 -21.23
N GLN A 49 -5.00 14.56 -21.21
CA GLN A 49 -4.89 13.11 -21.33
C GLN A 49 -5.51 12.40 -20.12
N LEU A 50 -5.39 12.99 -18.93
CA LEU A 50 -6.03 12.46 -17.72
C LEU A 50 -7.56 12.54 -17.83
N ARG A 51 -8.10 13.67 -18.29
CA ARG A 51 -9.54 13.85 -18.53
C ARG A 51 -10.09 12.79 -19.48
N ARG A 52 -9.47 12.63 -20.65
CA ARG A 52 -9.91 11.66 -21.66
C ARG A 52 -9.91 10.22 -21.14
N ARG A 53 -8.83 9.80 -20.46
CA ARG A 53 -8.74 8.45 -19.87
C ARG A 53 -9.79 8.19 -18.79
N PHE A 54 -10.14 9.24 -18.05
CA PHE A 54 -11.20 9.16 -17.06
C PHE A 54 -12.58 8.99 -17.72
N GLU A 55 -12.87 9.78 -18.76
CA GLU A 55 -14.10 9.68 -19.55
C GLU A 55 -14.26 8.29 -20.19
N GLU A 56 -13.18 7.73 -20.76
CA GLU A 56 -13.15 6.37 -21.32
C GLU A 56 -13.60 5.32 -20.28
N ARG A 57 -13.01 5.36 -19.08
CA ARG A 57 -13.37 4.42 -18.00
C ARG A 57 -14.77 4.64 -17.44
N LEU A 58 -15.26 5.88 -17.42
CA LEU A 58 -16.62 6.16 -16.98
C LEU A 58 -17.61 5.55 -17.96
N ASN A 59 -17.39 5.72 -19.26
CA ASN A 59 -18.23 5.12 -20.31
C ASN A 59 -18.22 3.59 -20.26
N GLU A 60 -17.06 2.97 -20.05
CA GLU A 60 -16.95 1.50 -19.87
C GLU A 60 -17.78 1.00 -18.68
N ARG A 61 -17.80 1.75 -17.59
CA ARG A 61 -18.58 1.41 -16.39
C ARG A 61 -20.07 1.53 -16.61
N GLU A 62 -20.52 2.60 -17.26
CA GLU A 62 -21.96 2.83 -17.52
C GLU A 62 -22.51 1.89 -18.62
N ALA A 63 -21.63 1.35 -19.47
CA ALA A 63 -21.99 0.38 -20.50
C ALA A 63 -22.04 -1.09 -20.00
N SER A 64 -21.56 -1.37 -18.78
CA SER A 64 -21.53 -2.70 -18.15
C SER A 64 -22.74 -2.90 -17.23
#